data_AF-A0A8C0GHY6-F1
#
_entry.id   AF-A0A8C0GHY6-F1
#
_cell.length_a   1.000
_cell.length_b   1.000
_cell.length_c   1.000
_cell.angle_alpha   90.00
_cell.angle_beta   90.00
_cell.angle_gamma   90.00
#
_symmetry.space_group_name_H-M   'P 1'
#
loop_
_entity.id
_entity.type
_entity.pdbx_description
1 polymer ?
#
loop_
_entity_poly.entity_id
_entity_poly.type
_entity_poly.pdbx_seq_one_letter_code
_entity_poly.pdbx_strand_id
1 'polypeptide(L)' 'MDDYSSAIQTQPDFEVPYYNRGLILYRLGYYDEALKDFKKVLALNPEFEDASLSLKQTILDKEEKQRRTY' A
#
# COMPACT_ATOMS: atom_id res chain seq x y z
N MET A 1 -16.52 -4.03 -8.61
CA MET A 1 -15.24 -3.99 -7.87
C MET A 1 -15.35 -2.80 -6.93
N ASP A 2 -16.34 -2.81 -6.03
CA ASP A 2 -16.90 -1.55 -5.49
C ASP A 2 -16.95 -1.48 -3.96
N ASP A 3 -16.57 -2.51 -3.23
CA ASP A 3 -16.82 -2.53 -1.78
C ASP A 3 -15.76 -1.81 -0.93
N TYR A 4 -14.54 -1.61 -1.43
CA TYR A 4 -13.49 -0.95 -0.64
C TYR A 4 -13.67 0.57 -0.56
N SER A 5 -14.29 1.19 -1.56
CA SER A 5 -14.48 2.65 -1.64
C SER A 5 -15.51 3.17 -0.62
N SER A 6 -16.56 2.39 -0.35
CA SER A 6 -17.61 2.74 0.61
C SER A 6 -17.17 2.54 2.07
N ALA A 7 -16.32 1.55 2.34
CA ALA A 7 -15.75 1.34 3.68
C ALA A 7 -14.92 2.54 4.15
N ILE A 8 -14.17 3.18 3.23
CA ILE A 8 -13.34 4.36 3.50
C ILE A 8 -14.16 5.57 3.97
N GLN A 9 -15.45 5.67 3.60
CA GLN A 9 -16.29 6.80 3.99
C GLN A 9 -16.93 6.66 5.37
N THR A 10 -16.96 5.45 5.95
CA THR A 10 -17.72 5.19 7.18
C THR A 10 -16.83 5.19 8.43
N GLN A 11 -15.52 4.92 8.28
CA GLN A 11 -14.52 5.04 9.34
C GLN A 11 -13.22 5.64 8.77
N PRO A 12 -12.95 6.93 8.98
CA PRO A 12 -11.71 7.59 8.54
C PRO A 12 -10.43 6.99 9.15
N ASP A 13 -10.57 6.27 10.26
CA ASP A 13 -9.50 5.56 10.98
C ASP A 13 -9.34 4.10 10.56
N PHE A 14 -10.02 3.62 9.51
CA PHE A 14 -9.84 2.25 9.04
C PHE A 14 -8.68 2.21 8.04
N GLU A 15 -7.53 1.77 8.52
CA GLU A 15 -6.28 1.65 7.78
C GLU A 15 -6.22 0.39 6.90
N VAL A 16 -7.00 -0.64 7.26
CA VAL A 16 -7.07 -1.94 6.56
C VAL A 16 -7.43 -1.85 5.06
N PRO A 17 -8.38 -1.01 4.59
CA PRO A 17 -8.71 -0.88 3.17
C PRO A 17 -7.55 -0.28 2.37
N TYR A 18 -6.84 0.69 2.93
CA TYR A 18 -5.64 1.25 2.30
C TYR A 18 -4.54 0.20 2.22
N TYR A 19 -4.34 -0.60 3.28
CA TYR A 19 -3.38 -1.70 3.26
C TYR A 19 -3.71 -2.74 2.18
N ASN A 20 -4.96 -3.19 2.12
CA ASN A 20 -5.41 -4.16 1.13
C ASN A 20 -5.29 -3.62 -0.30
N ARG A 21 -5.67 -2.36 -0.54
CA ARG A 21 -5.50 -1.72 -1.86
C ARG A 21 -4.03 -1.61 -2.24
N GLY A 22 -3.17 -1.22 -1.30
CA GLY A 22 -1.71 -1.19 -1.48
C GLY A 22 -1.13 -2.55 -1.87
N LEU A 23 -1.58 -3.64 -1.23
CA LEU A 23 -1.18 -5.00 -1.58
C LEU A 23 -1.63 -5.42 -2.99
N ILE A 24 -2.85 -5.06 -3.38
CA ILE A 24 -3.35 -5.34 -4.74
C ILE A 24 -2.50 -4.58 -5.77
N LEU A 25 -2.26 -3.29 -5.54
CA LEU A 25 -1.43 -2.45 -6.42
C LEU A 25 0.01 -2.97 -6.52
N TYR A 26 0.58 -3.39 -5.39
CA TYR A 26 1.91 -4.01 -5.33
C TYR A 26 1.96 -5.28 -6.20
N ARG A 27 0.97 -6.18 -6.06
CA ARG A 27 0.88 -7.41 -6.87
C ARG A 27 0.67 -7.13 -8.36
N LEU A 28 0.01 -6.03 -8.70
CA LEU A 28 -0.16 -5.57 -10.08
C LEU A 28 1.09 -4.85 -10.63
N GLY A 29 2.12 -4.62 -9.81
CA GLY A 29 3.36 -3.95 -10.18
C GLY A 29 3.26 -2.43 -10.23
N TYR A 30 2.17 -1.85 -9.72
CA TYR A 30 1.96 -0.40 -9.53
C TYR A 30 2.60 0.06 -8.22
N TYR A 31 3.92 -0.07 -8.12
CA TYR A 31 4.66 0.18 -6.89
C TYR A 31 4.49 1.61 -6.35
N ASP A 32 4.45 2.63 -7.21
CA ASP A 32 4.28 4.02 -6.77
C ASP A 32 2.93 4.28 -6.07
N GLU A 33 1.87 3.64 -6.55
CA GLU A 33 0.54 3.76 -5.96
C GLU A 33 0.45 2.94 -4.66
N ALA A 34 1.02 1.73 -4.65
CA ALA A 34 1.14 0.92 -3.44
C ALA A 34 1.89 1.66 -2.31
N LEU A 35 2.98 2.36 -2.63
CA LEU A 35 3.73 3.16 -1.66
C LEU A 35 2.89 4.30 -1.06
N LYS A 36 2.02 4.95 -1.85
CA LYS A 36 1.12 5.99 -1.33
C LYS A 36 0.12 5.41 -0.33
N ASP A 37 -0.43 4.25 -0.64
CA ASP A 37 -1.39 3.57 0.21
C ASP A 37 -0.75 3.06 1.51
N PHE A 38 0.41 2.40 1.45
CA PHE A 38 1.11 1.96 2.67
C PHE A 38 1.56 3.15 3.55
N LYS A 39 1.98 4.27 2.95
CA LYS A 39 2.26 5.50 3.71
C LYS A 39 1.01 6.06 4.38
N LYS A 40 -0.16 5.95 3.74
CA LYS A 40 -1.43 6.39 4.33
C LYS A 40 -1.82 5.49 5.51
N VAL A 41 -1.61 4.17 5.40
CA VAL A 41 -1.79 3.22 6.52
C VAL A 41 -0.92 3.63 7.71
N LEU A 42 0.38 3.87 7.50
CA LEU A 42 1.30 4.27 8.57
C LEU A 42 1.03 5.68 9.12
N ALA A 43 0.39 6.55 8.34
CA ALA A 43 -0.03 7.87 8.82
C ALA A 43 -1.29 7.79 9.71
N LEU A 44 -2.13 6.77 9.52
CA LEU A 44 -3.31 6.50 10.35
C LEU A 44 -2.93 5.66 11.58
N ASN A 45 -2.16 4.60 11.37
CA ASN A 45 -1.65 3.70 12.38
C ASN A 45 -0.13 3.47 12.18
N PRO A 46 0.72 4.25 12.86
CA PRO A 46 2.17 4.10 12.80
C PRO A 46 2.68 2.74 13.31
N GLU A 47 1.90 2.06 14.15
CA GLU A 47 2.23 0.76 14.73
C GLU A 47 1.82 -0.42 13.84
N PHE A 48 1.27 -0.15 12.65
CA PHE A 48 0.89 -1.18 11.68
C PHE A 48 2.15 -1.80 11.02
N GLU A 49 2.76 -2.77 11.71
CA GLU A 49 4.02 -3.43 11.30
C GLU A 49 3.96 -3.99 9.86
N ASP A 50 2.84 -4.61 9.49
CA ASP A 50 2.64 -5.21 8.17
C ASP A 50 2.74 -4.19 7.03
N ALA A 51 2.32 -2.94 7.25
CA ALA A 51 2.40 -1.87 6.27
C ALA A 51 3.83 -1.33 6.17
N SER A 52 4.56 -1.28 7.29
CA SER A 52 5.99 -0.93 7.30
C SER A 52 6.82 -1.97 6.53
N LEU A 53 6.55 -3.25 6.75
CA LEU A 53 7.17 -4.35 6.01
C LEU A 53 6.83 -4.27 4.51
N SER A 54 5.55 -4.11 4.18
CA SER A 54 5.09 -4.02 2.80
C SER A 54 5.65 -2.80 2.08
N LEU A 55 5.79 -1.66 2.77
CA LEU A 55 6.43 -0.46 2.23
C LEU A 55 7.90 -0.72 1.88
N LYS A 56 8.67 -1.32 2.79
CA LYS A 56 10.08 -1.66 2.56
C LYS A 56 10.23 -2.62 1.38
N GLN A 57 9.42 -3.67 1.33
CA GLN A 57 9.43 -4.63 0.22
C GLN A 57 9.11 -3.95 -1.11
N THR A 58 8.10 -3.10 -1.15
CA THR A 58 7.71 -2.36 -2.36
C THR A 58 8.83 -1.45 -2.88
N ILE A 59 9.61 -0.82 -1.99
CA ILE A 59 10.77 -0.01 -2.39
C ILE A 59 11.84 -0.89 -3.05
N LEU A 60 12.18 -2.03 -2.43
CA LEU A 60 13.18 -2.96 -2.95
C LEU A 60 12.78 -3.49 -4.33
N ASP A 61 11.54 -3.92 -4.49
CA ASP A 61 11.05 -4.49 -5.75
C ASP A 61 10.91 -3.43 -6.85
N LYS A 62 10.59 -2.18 -6.47
CA LYS A 62 10.61 -1.05 -7.40
C LYS A 62 12.03 -0.78 -7.90
N GLU A 63 13.02 -0.75 -7.02
CA GLU A 63 14.42 -0.57 -7.40
C GLU A 63 14.94 -1.74 -8.25
N GLU A 64 14.56 -2.97 -7.91
CA GLU A 64 14.93 -4.15 -8.69
C GLU A 64 14.31 -4.12 -10.09
N LYS A 65 13.02 -3.77 -10.19
CA LYS A 65 12.34 -3.58 -11.48
C LYS A 65 13.06 -2.52 -12.31
N GLN A 66 13.41 -1.38 -11.72
CA GLN A 66 14.15 -0.31 -12.38
C GLN A 66 15.53 -0.77 -12.87
N ARG A 67 16.26 -1.53 -12.05
CA ARG A 67 17.57 -2.13 -12.41
C ARG A 67 17.47 -3.15 -13.55
N ARG A 68 16.38 -3.90 -13.64
CA ARG A 68 16.16 -4.91 -14.70
C ARG A 68 15.71 -4.31 -16.04
N THR A 69 15.18 -3.09 -16.04
CA THR A 69 14.73 -2.37 -17.25
C THR A 69 15.82 -1.53 -17.93
N TYR A 70 17.06 -1.59 -17.45
CA TYR A 70 18.23 -0.87 -17.98
C TYR A 70 19.28 -1.87 -18.48
#